data_AF-A0AAW9EAE6-F1
#
_entry.id   AF-A0AAW9EAE6-F1
#
_cell.length_a   1.000
_cell.length_b   1.000
_cell.length_c   1.000
_cell.angle_alpha   90.00
_cell.angle_beta   90.00
_cell.angle_gamma   90.00
#
_symmetry.space_group_name_H-M   'P 1'
#
loop_
_entity.id
_entity.type
_entity.pdbx_description
1 polymer ?
#
loop_
_entity_poly.entity_id
_entity_poly.type
_entity_poly.pdbx_seq_one_letter_code
_entity_poly.pdbx_strand_id
1 'polypeptide(L)' 'MKNILSIQSHVVFGHAGNSAAEFPMRRMGVNVWPLITVQFSIHTQYPEKWTGCVMSAEHITEIVDGIAAIGKLAQ' A
#
# COMPACT_ATOMS: atom_id res chain seq x y z
N MET A 1 17.74 4.05 -9.79
CA MET A 1 16.57 3.16 -9.84
C MET A 1 15.35 4.00 -9.46
N LYS A 2 14.25 3.96 -10.23
CA LYS A 2 13.05 4.75 -9.92
C LYS A 2 12.36 4.15 -8.68
N ASN A 3 11.87 5.00 -7.78
CA ASN A 3 11.07 4.62 -6.63
C ASN A 3 9.61 5.09 -6.86
N ILE A 4 8.64 4.26 -6.49
CA ILE A 4 7.21 4.61 -6.49
C ILE A 4 6.67 4.45 -5.08
N LEU A 5 6.13 5.53 -4.51
CA LEU A 5 5.27 5.47 -3.34
C LEU A 5 3.84 5.11 -3.80
N SER A 6 3.39 3.90 -3.47
CA SER A 6 2.09 3.37 -3.91
C SER A 6 1.08 3.42 -2.77
N ILE A 7 0.21 4.44 -2.78
CA ILE A 7 -0.79 4.70 -1.73
C ILE A 7 -2.12 4.05 -2.13
N GLN A 8 -2.39 2.84 -1.63
CA GLN A 8 -3.55 2.02 -2.04
C GLN A 8 -4.01 1.09 -0.92
N SER A 9 -5.15 0.42 -1.13
CA SER A 9 -5.62 -0.67 -0.27
C SER A 9 -4.71 -1.91 -0.35
N HIS A 10 -4.81 -2.80 0.63
CA HIS A 10 -4.15 -4.11 0.65
C HIS A 10 -5.14 -5.21 1.04
N VAL A 11 -5.07 -6.36 0.35
CA VAL A 11 -5.82 -7.57 0.68
C VAL A 11 -4.86 -8.72 0.96
N VAL A 12 -5.13 -9.49 2.01
CA VAL A 12 -4.29 -10.65 2.38
C VAL A 12 -4.57 -11.84 1.44
N PHE A 13 -5.84 -12.12 1.15
CA PHE A 13 -6.26 -13.14 0.20
C PHE A 13 -6.69 -12.50 -1.14
N GLY A 14 -6.09 -12.99 -2.23
CA GLY A 14 -6.36 -12.51 -3.58
C GLY A 14 -5.52 -11.29 -3.99
N HIS A 15 -5.94 -10.64 -5.08
CA HIS A 15 -5.19 -9.54 -5.69
C HIS A 15 -6.09 -8.34 -5.95
N ALA A 16 -5.95 -7.32 -5.10
CA ALA A 16 -6.53 -5.98 -5.26
C ALA A 16 -5.62 -4.93 -4.59
N GLY A 17 -5.63 -3.70 -5.11
CA GLY A 17 -4.76 -2.62 -4.61
C GLY A 17 -3.27 -2.99 -4.68
N ASN A 18 -2.51 -2.70 -3.61
CA ASN A 18 -1.08 -3.00 -3.54
C ASN A 18 -0.78 -4.50 -3.67
N SER A 19 -1.67 -5.40 -3.23
CA SER A 19 -1.51 -6.86 -3.42
C SER A 19 -1.56 -7.29 -4.89
N ALA A 20 -2.06 -6.43 -5.78
CA ALA A 20 -2.03 -6.62 -7.24
C ALA A 20 -0.97 -5.74 -7.93
N ALA A 21 -0.57 -4.60 -7.34
CA ALA A 21 0.29 -3.60 -7.99
C ALA A 21 1.79 -3.73 -7.62
N GLU A 22 2.10 -4.06 -6.37
CA GLU A 22 3.47 -4.07 -5.85
C GLU A 22 4.36 -5.08 -6.57
N PHE A 23 3.89 -6.32 -6.70
CA PHE A 23 4.64 -7.39 -7.34
C PHE A 23 4.93 -7.11 -8.82
N PRO A 24 3.96 -6.76 -9.69
CA PRO A 24 4.25 -6.44 -11.09
C PRO A 24 5.24 -5.28 -11.25
N MET A 25 5.09 -4.20 -10.48
CA MET A 25 6.01 -3.06 -10.55
C MET A 25 7.44 -3.45 -10.15
N ARG A 26 7.60 -4.22 -9.06
CA ARG A 26 8.91 -4.76 -8.66
C ARG A 26 9.48 -5.69 -9.72
N ARG A 27 8.64 -6.54 -10.32
CA ARG A 27 9.06 -7.44 -11.39
C ARG A 27 9.54 -6.70 -12.64
N MET A 28 9.04 -5.49 -12.89
CA MET A 28 9.48 -4.60 -13.95
C MET A 28 10.73 -3.76 -13.60
N GLY A 29 11.37 -4.01 -12.45
CA GLY A 29 12.61 -3.36 -12.05
C GLY A 29 12.44 -1.99 -11.39
N VAL A 30 11.23 -1.68 -10.91
CA VAL A 30 10.95 -0.45 -10.15
C VAL A 30 10.91 -0.76 -8.66
N ASN A 31 11.51 0.09 -7.83
CA ASN A 31 11.39 -0.05 -6.39
C ASN A 31 10.04 0.52 -5.93
N VAL A 32 9.34 -0.20 -5.05
CA VAL A 32 7.97 0.17 -4.62
C VAL A 32 7.92 0.24 -3.10
N TRP A 33 7.42 1.37 -2.60
CA TRP A 33 7.10 1.62 -1.20
C TRP A 33 5.57 1.61 -1.06
N PRO A 34 4.96 0.47 -0.69
CA PRO A 34 3.52 0.40 -0.49
C PRO A 34 3.13 1.12 0.80
N LEU A 35 2.27 2.13 0.70
CA LEU A 35 1.59 2.75 1.84
C LEU A 35 0.14 2.28 1.87
N ILE A 36 -0.20 1.52 2.90
CA ILE A 36 -1.44 0.76 3.00
C ILE A 36 -2.52 1.63 3.66
N THR A 37 -3.58 1.95 2.92
CA THR A 37 -4.71 2.74 3.46
C THR A 37 -5.75 1.89 4.19
N VAL A 38 -5.91 0.64 3.78
CA VAL A 38 -6.71 -0.38 4.47
C VAL A 38 -6.02 -1.73 4.33
N GLN A 39 -6.11 -2.57 5.36
CA GLN A 39 -5.72 -3.98 5.26
C GLN A 39 -6.96 -4.83 5.52
N PHE A 40 -7.46 -5.47 4.46
CA PHE A 40 -8.59 -6.39 4.55
C PHE A 40 -8.16 -7.85 4.32
N SER A 41 -8.93 -8.79 4.86
CA SER A 41 -8.73 -10.21 4.64
C SER A 41 -8.86 -10.59 3.18
N ILE A 42 -9.77 -9.95 2.45
CA ILE A 42 -10.16 -10.24 1.07
C ILE A 42 -10.83 -9.02 0.43
N HIS A 43 -10.92 -8.97 -0.89
CA HIS A 43 -11.66 -7.89 -1.57
C HIS A 43 -13.17 -7.98 -1.30
N THR A 44 -13.85 -6.83 -1.32
CA THR A 44 -15.23 -6.68 -0.82
C THR A 44 -16.31 -7.30 -1.72
N GLN A 45 -15.94 -7.81 -2.90
CA GLN A 45 -16.86 -8.52 -3.80
C GLN A 45 -17.15 -9.97 -3.37
N TYR A 46 -16.45 -10.51 -2.36
CA TYR A 46 -16.82 -11.80 -1.78
C TYR A 46 -18.08 -11.63 -0.91
N PRO A 47 -19.17 -12.38 -1.21
CA PRO A 47 -20.47 -12.15 -0.59
C PRO A 47 -20.56 -12.63 0.86
N GLU A 48 -19.69 -13.54 1.29
CA GLU A 48 -19.79 -14.18 2.60
C GLU A 48 -19.36 -13.23 3.72
N LYS A 49 -18.08 -12.81 3.72
CA LYS A 49 -17.51 -11.94 4.74
C LYS A 49 -16.14 -11.40 4.33
N TRP A 50 -15.86 -10.16 4.72
CA TRP A 50 -14.51 -9.61 4.81
C TRP A 50 -14.30 -9.00 6.20
N THR A 51 -13.05 -8.85 6.61
CA THR A 51 -12.68 -8.17 7.87
C THR A 51 -11.38 -7.40 7.68
N GLY A 52 -11.10 -6.46 8.57
CA GLY A 52 -9.80 -5.80 8.63
C GLY A 52 -9.85 -4.39 9.20
N CYS A 53 -8.84 -3.60 8.87
CA CYS A 53 -8.59 -2.30 9.46
C CYS A 53 -8.50 -1.21 8.39
N VAL A 54 -9.05 -0.04 8.71
CA VAL A 54 -8.86 1.21 7.96
C VAL A 54 -7.83 2.05 8.71
N MET A 55 -6.78 2.46 8.01
CA MET A 55 -5.78 3.34 8.60
C MET A 55 -6.30 4.79 8.60
N SER A 56 -6.09 5.51 9.70
CA SER A 56 -6.53 6.90 9.81
C SER A 56 -5.67 7.83 8.93
N ALA A 57 -6.19 9.01 8.63
CA ALA A 57 -5.45 10.01 7.85
C ALA A 57 -4.16 10.46 8.56
N GLU A 58 -4.21 10.53 9.90
CA GLU A 58 -3.06 10.87 10.75
C GLU A 58 -1.96 9.82 10.61
N HIS A 59 -2.32 8.52 10.65
CA HIS A 59 -1.35 7.44 10.45
C HIS A 59 -0.67 7.53 9.07
N ILE A 60 -1.44 7.79 8.00
CA ILE A 60 -0.89 7.92 6.65
C ILE A 60 0.08 9.10 6.58
N THR A 61 -0.27 10.23 7.19
CA THR A 61 0.59 11.42 7.22
C THR A 61 1.87 11.16 8.02
N GLU A 62 1.77 10.54 9.19
CA GLU A 62 2.91 10.20 10.05
C GLU A 62 3.93 9.31 9.32
N ILE A 63 3.48 8.31 8.57
CA ILE A 63 4.39 7.45 7.79
C ILE A 63 5.07 8.24 6.67
N VAL A 64 4.33 9.10 5.95
CA VAL A 64 4.90 9.96 4.90
C VAL A 64 5.95 10.90 5.49
N ASP A 65 5.63 11.57 6.60
CA ASP A 65 6.55 12.46 7.32
C ASP A 65 7.80 11.72 7.79
N GLY A 66 7.66 10.49 8.28
CA GLY A 66 8.79 9.64 8.66
C GLY A 66 9.74 9.34 7.49
N ILE A 67 9.20 9.10 6.29
CA ILE A 67 10.02 8.91 5.07
C ILE A 67 10.65 10.24 4.62
N ALA A 68 9.93 11.36 4.76
CA ALA A 68 10.44 12.69 4.44
C ALA A 68 11.60 13.10 5.36
N ALA A 69 11.50 12.80 6.66
CA ALA A 69 12.50 13.14 7.68
C ALA A 69 13.88 12.52 7.39
N ILE A 70 13.94 11.40 6.68
CA ILE A 70 15.20 10.75 6.24
C ILE A 70 15.61 11.13 4.80
N GLY A 71 14.99 12.16 4.23
CA GLY A 71 15.35 12.75 2.93
C GLY A 71 15.04 11.85 1.72
N LYS A 72 14.05 10.95 1.83
CA LYS A 72 13.67 10.04 0.72
C LYS A 72 12.53 10.57 -0.15
N LEU A 73 11.74 11.53 0.35
CA LEU A 73 10.64 12.20 -0.38
C LEU A 73 11.03 13.59 -0.89
N ALA A 74 12.13 13.72 -1.63
CA ALA A 74 12.50 14.96 -2.33
C ALA A 74 13.70 14.77 -3.31
N GLN A 75 13.87 13.58 -3.89
CA GLN A 75 14.90 13.32 -4.90
C GLN A 75 14.31 13.27 -6.30
#